data_AF-A0A2P2I1T1-F1
#
_entry.id   AF-A0A2P2I1T1-F1
#
_cell.length_a   1.000
_cell.length_b   1.000
_cell.length_c   1.000
_cell.angle_alpha   90.00
_cell.angle_beta   90.00
_cell.angle_gamma   90.00
#
_symmetry.space_group_name_H-M   'P 1'
#
loop_
_entity.id
_entity.type
_entity.pdbx_description
1 polymer ?
#
loop_
_entity_poly.entity_id
_entity_poly.type
_entity_poly.pdbx_seq_one_letter_code
_entity_poly.pdbx_strand_id
1 'polypeptide(L)'
;MISEETVENEAPVRNYEFKWDLKNLEITTRSVEKMLEPLLIQVTTLVNTKGPSHKKKGRSKRAHVLVGAVEAATANFIQRGEEIAFKNPDIKVEMLAAVEEVRKTGEVMSVCAREFAEDPCSSVKRGNLVRSARNLLSAVTRLLILADMVDVHRLLKGLQLVEDDLEKVKNASSQSELVDNFRIFGKNTSELVNQAARRQGELKDPRLRDDLASARAVLKKNSMMLLTASKAYVRHP
;
A
#
# COMPACT_ATOMS: atom_id res chain seq x y z
N MET A 1 30.01 31.06 -41.31
CA MET A 1 30.14 30.19 -40.13
C MET A 1 29.55 30.95 -38.95
N ILE A 2 28.36 30.56 -38.51
CA ILE A 2 27.87 30.54 -37.13
C ILE A 2 26.54 29.79 -37.28
N SER A 3 26.56 28.53 -36.87
CA SER A 3 25.40 27.66 -36.87
C SER A 3 24.62 27.94 -35.58
N GLU A 4 23.33 28.26 -35.70
CA GLU A 4 22.40 28.31 -34.58
C GLU A 4 22.17 26.89 -34.09
N GLU A 5 22.69 26.59 -32.89
CA GLU A 5 22.42 25.35 -32.19
C GLU A 5 21.16 25.54 -31.36
N THR A 6 20.12 24.83 -31.76
CA THR A 6 18.80 24.75 -31.13
C THR A 6 18.94 24.24 -29.70
N VAL A 7 18.60 25.08 -28.73
CA VAL A 7 18.46 24.69 -27.32
C VAL A 7 17.15 23.93 -27.18
N GLU A 8 17.21 22.60 -27.30
CA GLU A 8 16.14 21.71 -26.86
C GLU A 8 16.02 21.80 -25.33
N ASN A 9 14.94 22.44 -24.89
CA ASN A 9 14.59 22.61 -23.50
C ASN A 9 13.86 21.34 -23.02
N GLU A 10 14.63 20.27 -22.73
CA GLU A 10 14.08 19.08 -22.07
C GLU A 10 13.65 19.45 -20.64
N ALA A 11 12.34 19.48 -20.41
CA ALA A 11 11.78 19.61 -19.07
C ALA A 11 12.27 18.44 -18.20
N PRO A 12 12.70 18.67 -16.95
CA PRO A 12 13.15 17.59 -16.08
C PRO A 12 11.96 16.68 -15.78
N VAL A 13 12.01 15.45 -16.29
CA VAL A 13 11.10 14.37 -15.91
C VAL A 13 11.22 14.22 -14.40
N ARG A 14 10.23 14.72 -13.66
CA ARG A 14 10.16 14.56 -12.21
C ARG A 14 9.79 13.11 -11.92
N ASN A 15 10.77 12.23 -12.00
CA ASN A 15 10.66 10.90 -11.44
C ASN A 15 10.50 11.09 -9.93
N TYR A 16 9.29 10.85 -9.42
CA TYR A 16 9.07 10.66 -7.99
C TYR A 16 9.80 9.38 -7.58
N GLU A 17 11.11 9.50 -7.33
CA GLU A 17 11.95 8.44 -6.77
C GLU A 17 11.48 8.22 -5.32
N PHE A 18 10.41 7.44 -5.17
CA PHE A 18 9.86 7.12 -3.87
C PHE A 18 10.80 6.14 -3.17
N LYS A 19 11.55 6.64 -2.20
CA LYS A 19 12.52 5.84 -1.43
C LYS A 19 11.77 5.06 -0.35
N TRP A 20 11.64 3.75 -0.57
CA TRP A 20 10.97 2.81 0.34
C TRP A 20 11.76 2.64 1.64
N ASP A 21 11.54 3.51 2.62
CA ASP A 21 12.25 3.45 3.90
C ASP A 21 11.57 2.46 4.87
N LEU A 22 11.97 1.19 4.76
CA LEU A 22 11.40 0.06 5.52
C LEU A 22 11.69 0.09 7.03
N LYS A 23 12.51 1.04 7.51
CA LYS A 23 12.93 1.09 8.92
C LYS A 23 12.05 1.99 9.80
N ASN A 24 11.28 2.90 9.20
CA ASN A 24 10.44 3.89 9.90
C ASN A 24 8.95 3.76 9.54
N LEU A 25 8.47 2.54 9.35
CA LEU A 25 7.11 2.29 8.86
C LEU A 25 6.07 2.43 9.99
N GLU A 26 5.54 3.64 10.20
CA GLU A 26 4.34 3.87 11.01
C GLU A 26 3.07 3.50 10.22
N ILE A 27 2.13 2.81 10.89
CA ILE A 27 0.84 2.44 10.29
C ILE A 27 -0.05 3.69 10.20
N THR A 28 -0.11 4.29 9.01
CA THR A 28 -0.90 5.50 8.73
C THR A 28 -2.31 5.22 8.18
N THR A 29 -2.60 3.94 7.88
CA THR A 29 -3.84 3.48 7.22
C THR A 29 -4.70 2.64 8.15
N ARG A 30 -5.99 2.99 8.27
CA ARG A 30 -6.97 2.29 9.15
C ARG A 30 -7.17 0.82 8.76
N SER A 31 -7.15 0.51 7.47
CA SER A 31 -7.36 -0.83 6.93
C SER A 31 -6.24 -1.79 7.37
N VAL A 32 -4.99 -1.32 7.32
CA VAL A 32 -3.80 -2.07 7.78
C VAL A 32 -3.88 -2.34 9.29
N GLU A 33 -4.28 -1.34 10.07
CA GLU A 33 -4.48 -1.49 11.52
C GLU A 33 -5.57 -2.52 11.86
N LYS A 34 -6.74 -2.44 11.22
CA LYS A 34 -7.83 -3.41 11.42
C LYS A 34 -7.44 -4.83 11.02
N MET A 35 -6.58 -4.98 10.02
CA MET A 35 -6.06 -6.30 9.63
C MET A 35 -5.05 -6.84 10.64
N LEU A 36 -4.25 -5.97 11.26
CA LEU A 36 -3.24 -6.35 12.25
C LEU A 36 -3.82 -6.59 13.65
N GLU A 37 -4.89 -5.90 14.03
CA GLU A 37 -5.54 -6.00 15.36
C GLU A 37 -5.89 -7.45 15.77
N PRO A 38 -6.59 -8.27 14.97
CA PRO A 38 -6.90 -9.66 15.35
C PRO A 38 -5.65 -10.55 15.41
N LEU A 39 -4.65 -10.30 14.56
CA LEU A 39 -3.39 -11.04 14.55
C LEU A 39 -2.55 -10.72 15.81
N LEU A 40 -2.54 -9.45 16.22
CA LEU A 40 -1.86 -8.99 17.43
C LEU A 40 -2.55 -9.53 18.69
N ILE A 41 -3.88 -9.50 18.75
CA ILE A 41 -4.65 -10.05 19.88
C ILE A 41 -4.45 -11.56 20.00
N GLN A 42 -4.48 -12.32 18.90
CA GLN A 42 -4.27 -13.78 18.94
C GLN A 42 -2.87 -14.16 19.43
N VAL A 43 -1.83 -13.49 18.92
CA VAL A 43 -0.45 -13.71 19.38
C VAL A 43 -0.28 -13.26 20.83
N THR A 44 -0.85 -12.12 21.23
CA THR A 44 -0.75 -11.62 22.61
C THR A 44 -1.53 -12.50 23.60
N THR A 45 -2.64 -13.10 23.18
CA THR A 45 -3.42 -14.04 24.00
C THR A 45 -2.69 -15.38 24.18
N LEU A 46 -2.01 -15.87 23.14
CA LEU A 46 -1.08 -17.00 23.24
C LEU A 46 0.07 -16.69 24.22
N VAL A 47 0.57 -15.46 24.23
CA VAL A 47 1.66 -14.98 25.11
C VAL A 47 1.19 -14.76 26.57
N ASN A 48 -0.05 -14.33 26.79
CA ASN A 48 -0.57 -13.94 28.11
C ASN A 48 -1.32 -15.05 28.88
N THR A 49 -1.26 -16.31 28.43
CA THR A 49 -1.69 -17.44 29.27
C THR A 49 -0.69 -17.65 30.42
N LYS A 50 -0.84 -16.83 31.47
CA LYS A 50 -0.06 -16.92 32.70
C LYS A 50 -0.45 -18.18 33.47
N GLY A 51 0.50 -19.08 33.63
CA GLY A 51 0.48 -20.16 34.62
C GLY A 51 0.28 -21.58 34.06
N PRO A 52 0.95 -22.60 34.62
CA PRO A 52 0.62 -23.99 34.34
C PRO A 52 -0.78 -24.29 34.89
N SER A 53 -1.73 -24.67 34.03
CA SER A 53 -3.04 -25.12 34.47
C SER A 53 -2.90 -26.47 35.19
N HIS A 54 -3.37 -26.56 36.43
CA HIS A 54 -3.43 -27.78 37.23
C HIS A 54 -4.53 -28.77 36.79
N LYS A 55 -5.20 -28.53 35.65
CA LYS A 55 -6.27 -29.42 35.15
C LYS A 55 -5.68 -30.61 34.36
N LYS A 56 -6.27 -31.80 34.58
CA LYS A 56 -5.83 -33.09 33.97
C LYS A 56 -5.69 -32.98 32.45
N LYS A 57 -4.55 -33.53 31.97
CA LYS A 57 -4.02 -33.48 30.61
C LYS A 57 -4.88 -34.28 29.61
N GLY A 58 -5.28 -33.63 28.53
CA GLY A 58 -5.72 -34.26 27.29
C GLY A 58 -4.94 -33.65 26.13
N ARG A 59 -4.45 -34.48 25.20
CA ARG A 59 -3.82 -34.07 23.94
C ARG A 59 -4.82 -33.14 23.23
N SER A 60 -4.57 -31.83 23.26
CA SER A 60 -5.60 -30.87 22.86
C SER A 60 -5.69 -30.87 21.33
N LYS A 61 -6.64 -31.62 20.76
CA LYS A 61 -6.97 -31.62 19.31
C LYS A 61 -7.11 -30.19 18.76
N ARG A 62 -7.46 -29.23 19.62
CA ARG A 62 -7.55 -27.80 19.32
C ARG A 62 -6.22 -27.16 18.92
N ALA A 63 -5.07 -27.63 19.41
CA ALA A 63 -3.77 -27.03 19.09
C ALA A 63 -3.40 -27.27 17.62
N HIS A 64 -3.50 -28.51 17.13
CA HIS A 64 -3.24 -28.83 15.73
C HIS A 64 -4.21 -28.11 14.76
N VAL A 65 -5.47 -27.94 15.16
CA VAL A 65 -6.45 -27.16 14.38
C VAL A 65 -6.04 -25.68 14.28
N LEU A 66 -5.51 -25.09 15.35
CA LEU A 66 -5.00 -23.71 15.33
C LEU A 66 -3.77 -23.58 14.42
N VAL A 67 -2.85 -24.55 14.43
CA VAL A 67 -1.69 -24.56 13.52
C VAL A 67 -2.15 -24.57 12.06
N GLY A 68 -3.07 -25.47 11.71
CA GLY A 68 -3.61 -25.55 10.35
C GLY A 68 -4.32 -24.25 9.91
N ALA A 69 -5.01 -23.57 10.83
CA ALA A 69 -5.63 -22.28 10.54
C ALA A 69 -4.58 -21.18 10.24
N VAL A 70 -3.47 -21.14 10.99
CA VAL A 70 -2.36 -20.19 10.75
C VAL A 70 -1.66 -20.48 9.42
N GLU A 71 -1.43 -21.76 9.10
CA GLU A 71 -0.85 -22.17 7.81
C GLU A 71 -1.73 -21.75 6.63
N ALA A 72 -3.05 -22.02 6.73
CA ALA A 72 -4.01 -21.61 5.69
C ALA A 72 -4.07 -20.09 5.54
N ALA A 73 -4.10 -19.34 6.66
CA ALA A 73 -4.09 -17.88 6.64
C ALA A 73 -2.81 -17.33 6.00
N THR A 74 -1.65 -17.91 6.32
CA THR A 74 -0.35 -17.52 5.77
C THR A 74 -0.27 -17.81 4.27
N ALA A 75 -0.75 -18.98 3.83
CA ALA A 75 -0.79 -19.34 2.42
C ALA A 75 -1.70 -18.40 1.61
N ASN A 76 -2.90 -18.09 2.13
CA ASN A 76 -3.79 -17.11 1.51
C ASN A 76 -3.14 -15.73 1.40
N PHE A 77 -2.42 -15.30 2.44
CA PHE A 77 -1.73 -14.01 2.47
C PHE A 77 -0.61 -13.94 1.41
N ILE A 78 0.18 -15.00 1.29
CA ILE A 78 1.22 -15.15 0.27
C ILE A 78 0.61 -15.06 -1.13
N GLN A 79 -0.44 -15.84 -1.41
CA GLN A 79 -1.09 -15.84 -2.72
C GLN A 79 -1.59 -14.43 -3.11
N ARG A 80 -2.25 -13.73 -2.18
CA ARG A 80 -2.72 -12.36 -2.44
C ARG A 80 -1.55 -11.38 -2.64
N GLY A 81 -0.47 -11.53 -1.89
CA GLY A 81 0.75 -10.73 -2.07
C GLY A 81 1.39 -10.93 -3.44
N GLU A 82 1.46 -12.17 -3.93
CA GLU A 82 1.97 -12.50 -5.28
C GLU A 82 1.07 -11.91 -6.37
N GLU A 83 -0.25 -12.07 -6.25
CA GLU A 83 -1.22 -11.47 -7.17
C GLU A 83 -1.06 -9.94 -7.27
N ILE A 84 -0.81 -9.27 -6.15
CA ILE A 84 -0.54 -7.82 -6.11
C ILE A 84 0.81 -7.52 -6.78
N ALA A 85 1.86 -8.30 -6.51
CA ALA A 85 3.17 -8.13 -7.11
C ALA A 85 3.12 -8.22 -8.65
N PHE A 86 2.41 -9.23 -9.19
CA PHE A 86 2.30 -9.41 -10.64
C PHE A 86 1.50 -8.30 -11.34
N LYS A 87 0.56 -7.67 -10.64
CA LYS A 87 -0.22 -6.53 -11.16
C LYS A 87 0.53 -5.20 -11.11
N ASN A 88 1.67 -5.13 -10.41
CA ASN A 88 2.40 -3.88 -10.20
C ASN A 88 3.90 -4.10 -10.49
N PRO A 89 4.34 -3.95 -11.75
CA PRO A 89 5.72 -4.22 -12.15
C PRO A 89 6.76 -3.39 -11.38
N ASP A 90 6.44 -2.14 -11.04
CA ASP A 90 7.36 -1.18 -10.42
C ASP A 90 7.84 -1.58 -9.01
N ILE A 91 7.08 -2.43 -8.33
CA ILE A 91 7.31 -2.85 -6.94
C ILE A 91 7.36 -4.37 -6.82
N LYS A 92 7.33 -5.07 -7.96
CA LYS A 92 7.18 -6.51 -8.01
C LYS A 92 8.32 -7.19 -7.26
N VAL A 93 9.53 -6.68 -7.38
CA VAL A 93 10.73 -7.25 -6.75
C VAL A 93 10.63 -7.14 -5.23
N GLU A 94 10.30 -5.96 -4.71
CA GLU A 94 10.15 -5.69 -3.29
C GLU A 94 8.98 -6.48 -2.69
N MET A 95 7.85 -6.55 -3.41
CA MET A 95 6.66 -7.27 -2.99
C MET A 95 6.92 -8.78 -2.91
N LEU A 96 7.59 -9.36 -3.91
CA LEU A 96 7.98 -10.77 -3.89
C LEU A 96 9.00 -11.06 -2.78
N ALA A 97 9.94 -10.15 -2.51
CA ALA A 97 10.88 -10.30 -1.40
C ALA A 97 10.16 -10.30 -0.04
N ALA A 98 9.19 -9.41 0.16
CA ALA A 98 8.39 -9.36 1.38
C ALA A 98 7.47 -10.59 1.53
N VAL A 99 6.88 -11.08 0.43
CA VAL A 99 6.12 -12.34 0.41
C VAL A 99 7.00 -13.53 0.80
N GLU A 100 8.22 -13.60 0.26
CA GLU A 100 9.17 -14.67 0.58
C GLU A 100 9.58 -14.63 2.06
N GLU A 101 9.73 -13.44 2.65
CA GLU A 101 9.97 -13.30 4.09
C GLU A 101 8.79 -13.82 4.93
N VAL A 102 7.55 -13.54 4.52
CA VAL A 102 6.35 -14.10 5.17
C VAL A 102 6.31 -15.62 5.03
N ARG A 103 6.68 -16.17 3.87
CA ARG A 103 6.78 -17.62 3.65
C ARG A 103 7.75 -18.28 4.62
N LYS A 104 8.99 -17.78 4.68
CA LYS A 104 10.04 -18.31 5.58
C LYS A 104 9.65 -18.21 7.06
N THR A 105 9.15 -17.05 7.48
CA THR A 105 8.73 -16.86 8.88
C THR A 105 7.49 -17.67 9.24
N GLY A 106 6.59 -17.89 8.27
CA GLY A 106 5.42 -18.75 8.39
C GLY A 106 5.76 -20.21 8.59
N GLU A 107 6.72 -20.74 7.82
CA GLU A 107 7.22 -22.12 7.97
C GLU A 107 7.85 -22.35 9.35
N VAL A 108 8.72 -21.43 9.79
CA VAL A 108 9.35 -21.50 11.12
C VAL A 108 8.28 -21.46 12.23
N MET A 109 7.28 -20.58 12.09
CA MET A 109 6.16 -20.50 13.03
C MET A 109 5.35 -21.81 13.07
N SER A 110 5.05 -22.39 11.92
CA SER A 110 4.34 -23.67 11.80
C SER A 110 5.08 -24.79 12.52
N VAL A 111 6.40 -24.94 12.28
CA VAL A 111 7.23 -25.94 12.96
C VAL A 111 7.20 -25.75 14.48
N CYS A 112 7.48 -24.53 14.96
CA CYS A 112 7.43 -24.24 16.40
C CYS A 112 6.04 -24.50 17.01
N ALA A 113 4.97 -24.26 16.26
CA ALA A 113 3.60 -24.48 16.72
C ALA A 113 3.24 -25.96 16.80
N ARG A 114 3.73 -26.81 15.87
CA ARG A 114 3.59 -28.27 15.95
C ARG A 114 4.38 -28.84 17.12
N GLU A 115 5.63 -28.43 17.28
CA GLU A 115 6.47 -28.87 18.42
C GLU A 115 5.83 -28.52 19.77
N PHE A 116 5.25 -27.33 19.88
CA PHE A 116 4.51 -26.90 21.06
C PHE A 116 3.18 -27.65 21.24
N ALA A 117 2.47 -27.98 20.16
CA ALA A 117 1.24 -28.77 20.24
C ALA A 117 1.48 -30.19 20.77
N GLU A 118 2.64 -30.78 20.44
CA GLU A 118 3.08 -32.08 20.96
C GLU A 118 3.49 -32.04 22.43
N ASP A 119 4.09 -30.93 22.88
CA ASP A 119 4.47 -30.71 24.28
C ASP A 119 4.12 -29.30 24.79
N PRO A 120 2.84 -29.07 25.17
CA PRO A 120 2.36 -27.75 25.60
C PRO A 120 2.89 -27.28 26.96
N CYS A 121 3.51 -28.19 27.72
CA CYS A 121 4.04 -27.91 29.06
C CYS A 121 5.47 -27.36 29.01
N SER A 122 6.18 -27.52 27.89
CA SER A 122 7.53 -27.00 27.72
C SER A 122 7.54 -25.47 27.61
N SER A 123 8.20 -24.84 28.58
CA SER A 123 8.45 -23.40 28.59
C SER A 123 9.37 -22.96 27.44
N VAL A 124 10.33 -23.81 27.06
CA VAL A 124 11.27 -23.57 25.95
C VAL A 124 10.52 -23.56 24.61
N LYS A 125 9.69 -24.58 24.34
CA LYS A 125 8.89 -24.64 23.11
C LYS A 125 7.88 -23.50 23.02
N ARG A 126 7.28 -23.10 24.14
CA ARG A 126 6.44 -21.90 24.22
C ARG A 126 7.23 -20.63 23.87
N GLY A 127 8.44 -20.47 24.41
CA GLY A 127 9.29 -19.32 24.12
C GLY A 127 9.72 -19.23 22.65
N ASN A 128 9.99 -20.37 22.02
CA ASN A 128 10.29 -20.46 20.58
C ASN A 128 9.07 -20.07 19.74
N LEU A 129 7.90 -20.64 20.05
CA LEU A 129 6.63 -20.31 19.40
C LEU A 129 6.33 -18.80 19.43
N VAL A 130 6.46 -18.17 20.59
CA VAL A 130 6.21 -16.73 20.75
C VAL A 130 7.16 -15.89 19.91
N ARG A 131 8.44 -16.26 19.84
CA ARG A 131 9.43 -15.55 19.02
C ARG A 131 9.10 -15.68 17.52
N SER A 132 8.82 -16.90 17.06
CA SER A 132 8.44 -17.15 15.67
C SER A 132 7.14 -16.42 15.29
N ALA A 133 6.16 -16.35 16.19
CA ALA A 133 4.93 -15.60 15.98
C ALA A 133 5.18 -14.10 15.79
N ARG A 134 6.03 -13.50 16.62
CA ARG A 134 6.40 -12.08 16.50
C ARG A 134 7.13 -11.80 15.18
N ASN A 135 8.02 -12.69 14.77
CA ASN A 135 8.73 -12.56 13.50
C ASN A 135 7.77 -12.62 12.31
N LEU A 136 6.82 -13.56 12.32
CA LEU A 136 5.77 -13.65 11.30
C LEU A 136 4.91 -12.38 11.27
N LEU A 137 4.48 -11.86 12.43
CA LEU A 137 3.73 -10.60 12.49
C LEU A 137 4.52 -9.42 11.92
N SER A 138 5.82 -9.35 12.21
CA SER A 138 6.69 -8.30 11.67
C SER A 138 6.79 -8.40 10.13
N ALA A 139 6.95 -9.60 9.59
CA ALA A 139 6.99 -9.82 8.13
C ALA A 139 5.66 -9.46 7.47
N VAL A 140 4.53 -9.90 8.05
CA VAL A 140 3.18 -9.57 7.57
C VAL A 140 2.92 -8.07 7.61
N THR A 141 3.33 -7.39 8.69
CA THR A 141 3.21 -5.94 8.83
C THR A 141 3.98 -5.22 7.73
N ARG A 142 5.23 -5.63 7.47
CA ARG A 142 6.03 -5.07 6.38
C ARG A 142 5.37 -5.27 5.03
N LEU A 143 4.80 -6.46 4.76
CA LEU A 143 4.09 -6.71 3.51
C LEU A 143 2.84 -5.82 3.37
N LEU A 144 2.06 -5.63 4.42
CA LEU A 144 0.88 -4.76 4.39
C LEU A 144 1.23 -3.30 4.14
N ILE A 145 2.32 -2.82 4.74
CA ILE A 145 2.77 -1.44 4.54
C ILE A 145 3.31 -1.26 3.12
N LEU A 146 4.03 -2.25 2.60
CA LEU A 146 4.45 -2.25 1.21
C LEU A 146 3.25 -2.24 0.26
N ALA A 147 2.19 -3.00 0.57
CA ALA A 147 0.93 -3.02 -0.17
C ALA A 147 0.20 -1.66 -0.14
N ASP A 148 0.19 -0.98 1.00
CA ASP A 148 -0.38 0.37 1.14
C ASP A 148 0.33 1.39 0.25
N MET A 149 1.66 1.30 0.23
CA MET A 149 2.49 2.21 -0.52
C MET A 149 2.34 2.06 -2.05
N VAL A 150 1.83 0.93 -2.53
CA VAL A 150 1.43 0.73 -3.94
C VAL A 150 0.33 1.70 -4.33
N ASP A 151 -0.66 1.86 -3.45
CA ASP A 151 -1.80 2.75 -3.71
C ASP A 151 -1.36 4.21 -3.68
N VAL A 152 -0.41 4.57 -2.81
CA VAL A 152 0.24 5.90 -2.82
C VAL A 152 1.01 6.12 -4.12
N HIS A 153 1.79 5.14 -4.57
CA HIS A 153 2.54 5.27 -5.82
C HIS A 153 1.63 5.44 -7.03
N ARG A 154 0.49 4.72 -7.08
CA ARG A 154 -0.53 4.89 -8.11
C ARG A 154 -1.14 6.30 -8.10
N LEU A 155 -1.37 6.89 -6.93
CA LEU A 155 -1.82 8.27 -6.82
C LEU A 155 -0.79 9.27 -7.36
N LEU A 156 0.49 9.09 -7.03
CA LEU A 156 1.56 9.95 -7.54
C LEU A 156 1.70 9.85 -9.06
N LYS A 157 1.61 8.63 -9.62
CA LYS A 157 1.56 8.43 -11.07
C LYS A 157 0.34 9.11 -11.71
N GLY A 158 -0.83 9.00 -11.07
CA GLY A 158 -2.03 9.71 -11.52
C GLY A 158 -1.87 11.23 -11.50
N LEU A 159 -1.17 11.77 -10.50
CA LEU A 159 -0.84 13.19 -10.41
C LEU A 159 0.08 13.62 -11.56
N GLN A 160 1.15 12.88 -11.82
CA GLN A 160 2.06 13.13 -12.94
C GLN A 160 1.30 13.15 -14.27
N LEU A 161 0.41 12.18 -14.51
CA LEU A 161 -0.42 12.14 -15.72
C LEU A 161 -1.31 13.39 -15.88
N VAL A 162 -1.90 13.87 -14.79
CA VAL A 162 -2.74 15.08 -14.80
C VAL A 162 -1.89 16.34 -15.05
N GLU A 163 -0.67 16.41 -14.52
CA GLU A 163 0.29 17.49 -14.79
C GLU A 163 0.72 17.50 -16.26
N ASP A 164 1.04 16.34 -16.83
CA ASP A 164 1.41 16.22 -18.25
C ASP A 164 0.26 16.60 -19.18
N ASP A 165 -0.98 16.21 -18.83
CA ASP A 165 -2.17 16.61 -19.56
C ASP A 165 -2.42 18.12 -19.47
N LEU A 166 -2.11 18.74 -18.33
CA LEU A 166 -2.23 20.19 -18.14
C LEU A 166 -1.28 20.96 -19.05
N GLU A 167 -0.04 20.49 -19.21
CA GLU A 167 0.91 21.08 -20.15
C GLU A 167 0.42 20.95 -21.61
N LYS A 168 -0.19 19.82 -21.99
CA LYS A 168 -0.81 19.66 -23.33
C LYS A 168 -1.99 20.61 -23.55
N VAL A 169 -2.81 20.85 -22.52
CA VAL A 169 -3.91 21.83 -22.58
C VAL A 169 -3.37 23.25 -22.76
N LYS A 170 -2.29 23.59 -22.06
CA LYS A 170 -1.63 24.90 -22.12
C LYS A 170 -0.96 25.17 -23.48
N ASN A 171 -0.35 24.15 -24.08
CA ASN A 171 0.37 24.27 -25.36
C ASN A 171 -0.51 24.02 -26.59
N ALA A 172 -1.82 23.82 -26.41
CA ALA A 172 -2.75 23.57 -27.51
C ALA A 172 -2.80 24.78 -28.47
N SER A 173 -2.67 24.50 -29.76
CA SER A 173 -2.56 25.51 -30.82
C SER A 173 -3.87 25.75 -31.58
N SER A 174 -4.87 24.89 -31.38
CA SER A 174 -6.16 24.97 -32.05
C SER A 174 -7.34 24.67 -31.12
N GLN A 175 -8.53 25.13 -31.48
CA GLN A 175 -9.74 24.87 -30.69
C GLN A 175 -10.11 23.38 -30.63
N SER A 176 -9.84 22.62 -31.69
CA SER A 176 -10.08 21.16 -31.69
C SER A 176 -9.13 20.46 -30.73
N GLU A 177 -7.83 20.74 -30.85
CA GLU A 177 -6.79 20.17 -29.98
C GLU A 177 -7.02 20.51 -28.50
N LEU A 178 -7.42 21.76 -28.21
CA LEU A 178 -7.76 22.16 -26.85
C LEU A 178 -8.92 21.32 -26.29
N VAL A 179 -9.98 21.12 -27.07
CA VAL A 179 -11.15 20.35 -26.62
C VAL A 179 -10.79 18.88 -26.38
N ASP A 180 -9.97 18.30 -27.26
CA ASP A 180 -9.53 16.92 -27.14
C ASP A 180 -8.59 16.72 -25.94
N ASN A 181 -7.57 17.56 -25.78
CA ASN A 181 -6.66 17.54 -24.63
C ASN A 181 -7.42 17.74 -23.32
N PHE A 182 -8.39 18.66 -23.29
CA PHE A 182 -9.18 18.92 -22.10
C PHE A 182 -10.11 17.74 -21.75
N ARG A 183 -10.61 16.99 -22.75
CA ARG A 183 -11.41 15.78 -22.51
C ARG A 183 -10.57 14.69 -21.83
N ILE A 184 -9.32 14.52 -22.26
CA ILE A 184 -8.38 13.56 -21.66
C ILE A 184 -8.02 14.00 -20.24
N PHE A 185 -7.61 15.27 -20.07
CA PHE A 185 -7.33 15.89 -18.77
C PHE A 185 -8.50 15.69 -17.78
N GLY A 186 -9.73 15.95 -18.22
CA GLY A 186 -10.92 15.80 -17.38
C GLY A 186 -11.17 14.35 -16.94
N LYS A 187 -10.94 13.38 -17.83
CA LYS A 187 -11.04 11.95 -17.51
C LYS A 187 -9.99 11.55 -16.47
N ASN A 188 -8.72 11.87 -16.71
CA ASN A 188 -7.61 11.51 -15.84
C ASN A 188 -7.70 12.21 -14.47
N THR A 189 -8.11 13.48 -14.46
CA THR A 189 -8.38 14.24 -13.22
C THR A 189 -9.51 13.61 -12.42
N SER A 190 -10.59 13.17 -13.06
CA SER A 190 -11.70 12.50 -12.38
C SER A 190 -11.27 11.18 -11.74
N GLU A 191 -10.47 10.38 -12.47
CA GLU A 191 -9.89 9.14 -11.95
C GLU A 191 -8.99 9.39 -10.73
N LEU A 192 -8.07 10.35 -10.83
CA LEU A 192 -7.20 10.76 -9.72
C LEU A 192 -8.01 11.23 -8.50
N VAL A 193 -9.01 12.09 -8.71
CA VAL A 193 -9.87 12.60 -7.62
C VAL A 193 -10.64 11.48 -6.93
N ASN A 194 -11.06 10.44 -7.66
CA ASN A 194 -11.73 9.27 -7.11
C ASN A 194 -10.76 8.38 -6.32
N GLN A 195 -9.56 8.13 -6.84
CA GLN A 195 -8.52 7.39 -6.11
C GLN A 195 -8.11 8.14 -4.84
N ALA A 196 -7.93 9.46 -4.91
CA ALA A 196 -7.61 10.30 -3.76
C ALA A 196 -8.74 10.33 -2.73
N ALA A 197 -10.01 10.18 -3.16
CA ALA A 197 -11.16 10.02 -2.25
C ALA A 197 -11.05 8.75 -1.40
N ARG A 198 -10.66 7.64 -2.04
CA ARG A 198 -10.47 6.36 -1.35
C ARG A 198 -9.35 6.49 -0.32
N ARG A 199 -8.20 7.04 -0.71
CA ARG A 199 -7.08 7.28 0.21
C ARG A 199 -7.47 8.19 1.37
N GLN A 200 -8.20 9.27 1.11
CA GLN A 200 -8.72 10.15 2.15
C GLN A 200 -9.54 9.38 3.20
N GLY A 201 -10.38 8.43 2.78
CA GLY A 201 -11.18 7.62 3.71
C GLY A 201 -10.34 6.70 4.61
N GLU A 202 -9.16 6.31 4.17
CA GLU A 202 -8.29 5.37 4.89
C GLU A 202 -7.26 6.04 5.80
N LEU A 203 -6.97 7.33 5.60
CA LEU A 203 -6.04 8.09 6.43
C LEU A 203 -6.50 8.14 7.89
N LYS A 204 -5.57 7.84 8.81
CA LYS A 204 -5.80 7.92 10.26
C LYS A 204 -5.79 9.36 10.76
N ASP A 205 -4.80 10.15 10.34
CA ASP A 205 -4.64 11.54 10.77
C ASP A 205 -5.76 12.42 10.18
N PRO A 206 -6.62 13.03 11.03
CA PRO A 206 -7.65 13.96 10.58
C PRO A 206 -7.09 15.15 9.80
N ARG A 207 -5.89 15.64 10.14
CA ARG A 207 -5.27 16.80 9.47
C ARG A 207 -4.92 16.45 8.02
N LEU A 208 -4.18 15.35 7.82
CA LEU A 208 -3.84 14.87 6.46
C LEU A 208 -5.07 14.57 5.62
N ARG A 209 -6.14 14.08 6.26
CA ARG A 209 -7.43 13.85 5.59
C ARG A 209 -8.06 15.14 5.11
N ASP A 210 -8.07 16.18 5.94
CA ASP A 210 -8.68 17.46 5.64
C ASP A 210 -7.84 18.22 4.59
N ASP A 211 -6.50 18.13 4.65
CA ASP A 211 -5.58 18.67 3.64
C ASP A 211 -5.82 18.01 2.28
N LEU A 212 -5.91 16.68 2.22
CA LEU A 212 -6.20 15.95 0.98
C LEU A 212 -7.60 16.30 0.44
N ALA A 213 -8.59 16.49 1.31
CA ALA A 213 -9.92 16.92 0.91
C ALA A 213 -9.89 18.33 0.29
N SER A 214 -9.14 19.25 0.91
CA SER A 214 -8.94 20.63 0.43
C SER A 214 -8.24 20.63 -0.94
N ALA A 215 -7.13 19.92 -1.09
CA ALA A 215 -6.40 19.82 -2.35
C ALA A 215 -7.28 19.26 -3.49
N ARG A 216 -8.09 18.23 -3.21
CA ARG A 216 -9.06 17.68 -4.18
C ARG A 216 -10.12 18.70 -4.59
N ALA A 217 -10.65 19.47 -3.64
CA ALA A 217 -11.65 20.50 -3.91
C ALA A 217 -11.08 21.64 -4.78
N VAL A 218 -9.85 22.07 -4.48
CA VAL A 218 -9.12 23.08 -5.25
C VAL A 218 -8.86 22.59 -6.67
N LEU A 219 -8.36 21.36 -6.85
CA LEU A 219 -8.13 20.77 -8.17
C LEU A 219 -9.41 20.77 -9.01
N LYS A 220 -10.52 20.27 -8.45
CA LYS A 220 -11.81 20.22 -9.16
C LYS A 220 -12.32 21.61 -9.56
N LYS A 221 -12.20 22.61 -8.68
CA LYS A 221 -12.61 23.99 -8.95
C LYS A 221 -11.74 24.61 -10.06
N ASN A 222 -10.42 24.47 -9.94
CA ASN A 222 -9.47 25.06 -10.86
C ASN A 222 -9.53 24.40 -12.25
N SER A 223 -9.79 23.10 -12.34
CA SER A 223 -10.04 22.42 -13.63
C SER A 223 -11.21 23.07 -14.39
N MET A 224 -12.33 23.36 -13.72
CA MET A 224 -13.47 24.02 -14.38
C MET A 224 -13.14 25.44 -14.85
N MET A 225 -12.40 26.21 -14.03
CA MET A 225 -11.98 27.56 -14.39
C MET A 225 -11.00 27.55 -15.57
N LEU A 226 -10.09 26.59 -15.61
CA LEU A 226 -9.16 26.41 -16.72
C LEU A 226 -9.91 26.18 -18.04
N LEU A 227 -10.95 25.33 -18.05
CA LEU A 227 -11.76 25.12 -19.26
C LEU A 227 -12.32 26.44 -19.81
N THR A 228 -12.89 27.25 -18.92
CA THR A 228 -13.49 28.52 -19.31
C THR A 228 -12.44 29.51 -19.80
N ALA A 229 -11.28 29.59 -19.14
CA ALA A 229 -10.19 30.48 -19.52
C ALA A 229 -9.56 30.06 -20.87
N SER A 230 -9.25 28.77 -21.06
CA SER A 230 -8.66 28.28 -22.31
C SER A 230 -9.61 28.42 -23.49
N LYS A 231 -10.93 28.18 -23.30
CA LYS A 231 -11.93 28.44 -24.36
C LYS A 231 -12.03 29.91 -24.73
N ALA A 232 -11.91 30.82 -23.76
CA ALA A 232 -11.91 32.25 -24.02
C ALA A 232 -10.65 32.67 -24.80
N TYR A 233 -9.47 32.21 -24.37
CA TYR A 233 -8.19 32.50 -25.01
C TYR A 233 -8.14 32.02 -26.47
N VAL A 234 -8.56 30.79 -26.76
CA VAL A 234 -8.53 30.30 -28.15
C VAL A 234 -9.54 31.01 -29.06
N ARG A 235 -10.64 31.53 -28.51
CA ARG A 235 -11.61 32.33 -29.27
C ARG A 235 -11.18 33.78 -29.44
N HIS A 236 -10.41 34.31 -28.50
CA HIS A 236 -9.96 35.69 -28.42
C HIS A 236 -8.49 35.70 -27.93
N PRO A 237 -7.52 35.41 -28.82
CA PRO A 237 -6.11 35.32 -28.46
C PRO A 237 -5.49 36.67 -28.07
#